data_AF-A0A6S6T592-F1
#
_entry.id   AF-A0A6S6T592-F1
#
_cell.length_a   1.000
_cell.length_b   1.000
_cell.length_c   1.000
_cell.angle_alpha   90.00
_cell.angle_beta   90.00
_cell.angle_gamma   90.00
#
_symmetry.space_group_name_H-M   'P 1'
#
loop_
_entity.id
_entity.type
_entity.pdbx_description
1 polymer ?
#
loop_
_entity_poly.entity_id
_entity_poly.type
_entity_poly.pdbx_seq_one_letter_code
_entity_poly.pdbx_strand_id
1 'polypeptide(L)'
;MKSTLLKSTLSLSSLLLLNTSLAIAENNVTKIDTLVVYSQGAKDISNGDIETKVNHLFTTTNKIYEDSGLNISLKAVKLEQLDLDDTVNSNETLTKVQGDAEVQVLRDTVGADEVVIYRPYANDGLCGLAYYNPGYQAYAYAHVSIDCAGYVTAHEVGHNMHLAHSAKQDPDAGYGRGHGIQDQFTTVMAYDASYNGTKIYKFSDPHLDCNGEPCGIEVGLDNEADAVKKIEIQAPIIANFRASVIINDKNDTDDNTNKPDNNQTDDNNSNDINDGTNLETAKKAYEAQILVVNEARAELQQLRENVKTVRETAKTNYQTKSQALLTAFNTSKATAKEALTVELDKLRERYLTARADRKAKVSTKEEFQALVAQIRTERVNHRTVYKENIASKRETLKAKIQTLKEERKTSIEEAKTKRTNFKTDVYLVAVQELKALKKAYTDLLNASK
;
A
#
# COMPACT_ATOMS: atom_id res chain seq x y z
N MET A 1 19.82 76.47 19.71
CA MET A 1 18.63 76.60 18.84
C MET A 1 18.52 75.34 17.98
N LYS A 2 17.37 74.64 18.06
CA LYS A 2 16.79 73.62 17.12
C LYS A 2 17.66 72.39 16.80
N SER A 3 17.48 71.22 17.42
CA SER A 3 16.40 70.20 17.29
C SER A 3 16.40 69.36 15.98
N THR A 4 16.64 68.06 16.16
CA THR A 4 16.02 66.88 15.49
C THR A 4 16.38 66.57 14.02
N LEU A 5 16.96 65.38 13.77
CA LEU A 5 16.24 64.21 13.23
C LEU A 5 17.15 62.97 13.10
N LEU A 6 16.72 61.86 13.72
CA LEU A 6 17.16 60.49 13.45
C LEU A 6 16.84 60.09 12.01
N LYS A 7 17.71 59.29 11.38
CA LYS A 7 17.32 58.20 10.46
C LYS A 7 18.37 57.08 10.51
N SER A 8 17.84 55.89 10.81
CA SER A 8 18.49 54.58 10.91
C SER A 8 18.88 54.00 9.55
N THR A 9 19.93 53.18 9.51
CA THR A 9 19.94 51.87 8.81
C THR A 9 21.14 51.04 9.28
N LEU A 10 20.86 49.90 9.94
CA LEU A 10 21.83 48.84 10.24
C LEU A 10 22.14 48.05 8.95
N SER A 11 23.42 47.81 8.71
CA SER A 11 23.95 46.84 7.74
C SER A 11 24.19 45.52 8.46
N LEU A 12 23.58 44.43 7.99
CA LEU A 12 23.90 43.07 8.39
C LEU A 12 23.94 42.20 7.11
N SER A 13 25.14 41.86 6.67
CA SER A 13 25.37 40.88 5.61
C SER A 13 26.10 39.68 6.20
N SER A 14 25.33 38.69 6.67
CA SER A 14 25.78 37.33 6.96
C SER A 14 25.18 36.41 5.91
N LEU A 15 26.01 36.04 4.92
CA LEU A 15 25.65 35.16 3.82
C LEU A 15 25.68 33.71 4.34
N LEU A 16 24.52 33.17 4.70
CA LEU A 16 24.36 31.75 5.04
C LEU A 16 24.14 30.98 3.73
N LEU A 17 25.13 30.19 3.33
CA LEU A 17 25.02 29.23 2.23
C LEU A 17 23.99 28.16 2.62
N LEU A 18 22.74 28.31 2.16
CA LEU A 18 21.78 27.22 2.11
C LEU A 18 22.24 26.24 1.02
N ASN A 19 22.81 25.11 1.42
CA ASN A 19 22.81 23.92 0.58
C ASN A 19 21.36 23.42 0.50
N THR A 20 20.63 23.88 -0.52
CA THR A 20 19.38 23.22 -0.94
C THR A 20 19.75 21.94 -1.67
N SER A 21 19.89 20.85 -0.92
CA SER A 21 19.69 19.52 -1.47
C SER A 21 18.22 19.45 -1.90
N LEU A 22 17.94 19.62 -3.19
CA LEU A 22 16.70 19.10 -3.76
C LEU A 22 16.77 17.59 -3.54
N ALA A 23 16.10 17.11 -2.49
CA ALA A 23 15.69 15.72 -2.45
C ALA A 23 14.71 15.56 -3.62
N ILE A 24 15.20 15.02 -4.73
CA ILE A 24 14.33 14.43 -5.75
C ILE A 24 13.53 13.40 -4.96
N ALA A 25 12.22 13.62 -4.82
CA ALA A 25 11.33 12.58 -4.34
C ALA A 25 11.56 11.38 -5.26
N GLU A 26 12.09 10.27 -4.74
CA GLU A 26 12.08 9.03 -5.50
C GLU A 26 10.64 8.83 -5.96
N ASN A 27 10.45 8.76 -7.28
CA ASN A 27 9.15 8.55 -7.91
C ASN A 27 8.77 7.09 -7.67
N ASN A 28 8.45 6.74 -6.42
CA ASN A 28 8.18 5.37 -6.00
C ASN A 28 6.85 4.95 -6.61
N VAL A 29 6.93 4.18 -7.71
CA VAL A 29 5.77 3.54 -8.35
C VAL A 29 5.01 2.74 -7.30
N THR A 30 3.72 3.02 -7.13
CA THR A 30 2.86 2.20 -6.25
C THR A 30 2.62 0.86 -6.93
N LYS A 31 3.27 -0.19 -6.42
CA LYS A 31 3.10 -1.55 -6.92
C LYS A 31 1.90 -2.19 -6.24
N ILE A 32 1.01 -2.74 -7.04
CA ILE A 32 -0.10 -3.57 -6.58
C ILE A 32 0.31 -5.00 -6.89
N ASP A 33 0.60 -5.77 -5.84
CA ASP A 33 0.99 -7.16 -5.97
C ASP A 33 -0.28 -7.99 -6.31
N THR A 34 -0.30 -8.66 -7.45
CA THR A 34 -1.49 -9.32 -7.99
C THR A 34 -1.29 -10.83 -8.07
N LEU A 35 -2.18 -11.59 -7.46
CA LEU A 35 -2.31 -13.03 -7.70
C LEU A 35 -3.13 -13.21 -8.98
N VAL A 36 -2.56 -13.91 -9.95
CA VAL A 36 -3.27 -14.28 -11.17
C VAL A 36 -3.72 -15.72 -11.02
N VAL A 37 -5.02 -15.96 -11.16
CA VAL A 37 -5.58 -17.32 -11.25
C VAL A 37 -6.18 -17.53 -12.62
N TYR A 38 -6.06 -18.73 -13.18
CA TYR A 38 -6.53 -18.98 -14.54
C TYR A 38 -7.04 -20.41 -14.74
N SER A 39 -7.95 -20.59 -15.70
CA SER A 39 -8.48 -21.89 -16.08
C SER A 39 -7.62 -22.61 -17.13
N GLN A 40 -7.87 -23.90 -17.35
CA GLN A 40 -7.23 -24.63 -18.45
C GLN A 40 -7.54 -24.00 -19.82
N GLY A 41 -8.79 -23.59 -20.08
CA GLY A 41 -9.13 -22.96 -21.36
C GLY A 41 -8.41 -21.63 -21.58
N ALA A 42 -8.13 -20.84 -20.53
CA ALA A 42 -7.33 -19.63 -20.67
C ALA A 42 -5.90 -19.94 -21.13
N LYS A 43 -5.32 -21.03 -20.61
CA LYS A 43 -4.00 -21.52 -21.03
C LYS A 43 -4.04 -22.01 -22.47
N ASP A 44 -5.11 -22.71 -22.87
CA ASP A 44 -5.27 -23.23 -24.23
C ASP A 44 -5.39 -22.10 -25.27
N ILE A 45 -6.21 -21.08 -24.99
CA ILE A 45 -6.30 -19.86 -25.83
C ILE A 45 -4.96 -19.13 -25.94
N SER A 46 -4.13 -19.24 -24.90
CA SER A 46 -2.78 -18.67 -24.87
C SER A 46 -1.73 -19.57 -25.57
N ASN A 47 -2.16 -20.58 -26.35
CA ASN A 47 -1.31 -21.58 -26.98
C ASN A 47 -0.38 -22.33 -25.99
N GLY A 48 -0.83 -22.50 -24.75
CA GLY A 48 -0.06 -23.11 -23.67
C GLY A 48 0.84 -22.14 -22.89
N ASP A 49 1.11 -20.94 -23.40
CA ASP A 49 1.97 -19.93 -22.79
C ASP A 49 1.15 -18.81 -22.11
N ILE A 50 0.55 -19.19 -20.99
CA ILE A 50 -0.26 -18.28 -20.18
C ILE A 50 0.57 -17.11 -19.62
N GLU A 51 1.85 -17.33 -19.32
CA GLU A 51 2.72 -16.31 -18.73
C GLU A 51 2.95 -15.17 -19.72
N THR A 52 3.27 -15.47 -20.98
CA THR A 52 3.42 -14.45 -22.03
C THR A 52 2.13 -13.66 -22.23
N LYS A 53 0.96 -14.33 -22.23
CA LYS A 53 -0.33 -13.64 -22.39
C LYS A 53 -0.63 -12.72 -21.19
N VAL A 54 -0.42 -13.20 -19.96
CA VAL A 54 -0.60 -12.39 -18.74
C VAL A 54 0.37 -11.21 -18.73
N ASN A 55 1.64 -11.42 -19.07
CA ASN A 55 2.64 -10.35 -19.18
C ASN A 55 2.19 -9.29 -20.19
N HIS A 56 1.69 -9.68 -21.36
CA HIS A 56 1.15 -8.73 -22.34
C HIS A 56 -0.02 -7.90 -21.78
N LEU A 57 -0.98 -8.53 -21.09
CA LEU A 57 -2.13 -7.84 -20.49
C LEU A 57 -1.71 -6.89 -19.36
N PHE A 58 -0.75 -7.29 -18.52
CA PHE A 58 -0.21 -6.46 -17.45
C PHE A 58 0.64 -5.31 -18.00
N THR A 59 1.47 -5.54 -19.01
CA THR A 59 2.19 -4.48 -19.71
C THR A 59 1.23 -3.48 -20.35
N THR A 60 0.16 -3.95 -20.98
CA THR A 60 -0.88 -3.08 -21.56
C THR A 60 -1.56 -2.24 -20.47
N THR A 61 -1.94 -2.86 -19.35
CA THR A 61 -2.55 -2.17 -18.20
C THR A 61 -1.60 -1.14 -17.59
N ASN A 62 -0.33 -1.48 -17.40
CA ASN A 62 0.69 -0.57 -16.87
C ASN A 62 0.97 0.59 -17.83
N LYS A 63 0.94 0.35 -19.14
CA LYS A 63 1.05 1.40 -20.15
C LYS A 63 -0.15 2.36 -20.11
N ILE A 64 -1.36 1.85 -19.87
CA ILE A 64 -2.56 2.68 -19.65
C ILE A 64 -2.38 3.57 -18.41
N TYR A 65 -1.84 3.04 -17.30
CA TYR A 65 -1.55 3.86 -16.12
C TYR A 65 -0.54 4.96 -16.44
N GLU A 66 0.58 4.61 -17.10
CA GLU A 66 1.60 5.56 -17.53
C GLU A 66 1.03 6.65 -18.45
N ASP A 67 0.27 6.27 -19.47
CA ASP A 67 -0.36 7.20 -20.43
C ASP A 67 -1.45 8.06 -19.81
N SER A 68 -1.94 7.65 -18.62
CA SER A 68 -2.87 8.42 -17.79
C SER A 68 -2.16 9.26 -16.73
N GLY A 69 -0.83 9.33 -16.73
CA GLY A 69 -0.03 10.08 -15.74
C GLY A 69 0.00 9.46 -14.34
N LEU A 70 -0.44 8.21 -14.18
CA LEU A 70 -0.49 7.52 -12.89
C LEU A 70 0.83 6.82 -12.61
N ASN A 71 1.39 7.06 -11.42
CA ASN A 71 2.61 6.39 -10.96
C ASN A 71 2.30 5.08 -10.21
N ILE A 72 1.60 4.15 -10.87
CA ILE A 72 1.21 2.85 -10.31
C ILE A 72 1.50 1.72 -11.31
N SER A 73 1.60 0.48 -10.82
CA SER A 73 1.76 -0.70 -11.68
C SER A 73 1.19 -1.96 -11.05
N LEU A 74 0.54 -2.80 -11.85
CA LEU A 74 0.28 -4.19 -11.49
C LEU A 74 1.55 -5.02 -11.63
N LYS A 75 1.76 -5.91 -10.67
CA LYS A 75 2.85 -6.87 -10.69
C LYS A 75 2.29 -8.25 -10.36
N ALA A 76 2.36 -9.18 -11.32
CA ALA A 76 2.03 -10.56 -11.03
C ALA A 76 3.04 -11.12 -10.02
N VAL A 77 2.58 -11.51 -8.84
CA VAL A 77 3.43 -12.15 -7.81
C VAL A 77 3.37 -13.67 -7.87
N LYS A 78 2.28 -14.21 -8.42
CA LYS A 78 2.14 -15.63 -8.74
C LYS A 78 1.05 -15.84 -9.79
N LEU A 79 1.25 -16.82 -10.65
CA LEU A 79 0.23 -17.39 -11.54
C LEU A 79 -0.13 -18.78 -11.01
N GLU A 80 -1.41 -19.04 -10.79
CA GLU A 80 -1.92 -20.34 -10.32
C GLU A 80 -3.04 -20.85 -11.23
N GLN A 81 -2.90 -22.10 -11.68
CA GLN A 81 -3.95 -22.73 -12.46
C GLN A 81 -5.00 -23.32 -11.52
N LEU A 82 -6.28 -23.02 -11.75
CA LEU A 82 -7.40 -23.58 -10.98
C LEU A 82 -8.31 -24.41 -11.90
N ASP A 83 -9.01 -25.38 -11.30
CA ASP A 83 -10.07 -26.12 -11.98
C ASP A 83 -11.36 -25.28 -12.03
N LEU A 84 -11.39 -24.38 -13.00
CA LEU A 84 -12.54 -23.51 -13.29
C LEU A 84 -13.30 -24.05 -14.50
N ASP A 85 -14.63 -24.12 -14.37
CA ASP A 85 -15.51 -24.43 -15.50
C ASP A 85 -15.63 -23.20 -16.40
N ASP A 86 -15.09 -23.30 -17.62
CA ASP A 86 -15.06 -22.22 -18.61
C ASP A 86 -16.44 -21.88 -19.19
N THR A 87 -17.46 -22.70 -18.92
CA THR A 87 -18.84 -22.47 -19.37
C THR A 87 -19.67 -21.65 -18.38
N VAL A 88 -19.16 -21.48 -17.16
CA VAL A 88 -19.83 -20.73 -16.10
C VAL A 88 -19.74 -19.22 -16.35
N ASN A 89 -20.83 -18.51 -16.08
CA ASN A 89 -20.93 -17.07 -16.27
C ASN A 89 -19.98 -16.27 -15.36
N SER A 90 -19.69 -15.01 -15.74
CA SER A 90 -18.65 -14.16 -15.12
C SER A 90 -18.91 -13.89 -13.64
N ASN A 91 -20.18 -13.69 -13.26
CA ASN A 91 -20.57 -13.43 -11.87
C ASN A 91 -20.32 -14.64 -10.97
N GLU A 92 -20.68 -15.82 -11.44
CA GLU A 92 -20.49 -17.06 -10.70
C GLU A 92 -18.99 -17.42 -10.60
N THR A 93 -18.21 -17.26 -11.68
CA THR A 93 -16.75 -17.41 -11.62
C THR A 93 -16.11 -16.46 -10.60
N LEU A 94 -16.46 -15.17 -10.65
CA LEU A 94 -15.94 -14.16 -9.73
C LEU A 94 -16.27 -14.50 -8.27
N THR A 95 -17.54 -14.82 -7.99
CA THR A 95 -18.01 -15.14 -6.64
C THR A 95 -17.38 -16.43 -6.12
N LYS A 96 -17.25 -17.46 -6.97
CA LYS A 96 -16.61 -18.74 -6.62
C LYS A 96 -15.17 -18.50 -6.17
N VAL A 97 -14.36 -17.80 -6.98
CA VAL A 97 -12.95 -17.54 -6.64
C VAL A 97 -12.81 -16.60 -5.44
N GLN A 98 -13.67 -15.58 -5.31
CA GLN A 98 -13.67 -14.71 -4.13
C GLN A 98 -13.90 -15.51 -2.83
N GLY A 99 -14.84 -16.46 -2.86
CA GLY A 99 -15.20 -17.32 -1.73
C GLY A 99 -14.29 -18.53 -1.50
N ASP A 100 -13.34 -18.79 -2.40
CA ASP A 100 -12.48 -19.96 -2.35
C ASP A 100 -11.40 -19.83 -1.26
N ALA A 101 -11.41 -20.76 -0.29
CA ALA A 101 -10.49 -20.74 0.84
C ALA A 101 -9.03 -20.99 0.42
N GLU A 102 -8.79 -21.81 -0.60
CA GLU A 102 -7.44 -22.08 -1.11
C GLU A 102 -6.87 -20.84 -1.79
N VAL A 103 -7.70 -20.12 -2.55
CA VAL A 103 -7.32 -18.85 -3.18
C VAL A 103 -7.04 -17.78 -2.13
N GLN A 104 -7.83 -17.70 -1.05
CA GLN A 104 -7.58 -16.77 0.06
C GLN A 104 -6.25 -17.07 0.76
N VAL A 105 -5.98 -18.35 1.07
CA VAL A 105 -4.69 -18.77 1.65
C VAL A 105 -3.54 -18.45 0.71
N LEU A 106 -3.69 -18.71 -0.59
CA LEU A 106 -2.67 -18.45 -1.58
C LEU A 106 -2.38 -16.94 -1.68
N ARG A 107 -3.43 -16.13 -1.76
CA ARG A 107 -3.35 -14.66 -1.78
C ARG A 107 -2.60 -14.12 -0.56
N ASP A 108 -2.89 -14.63 0.63
CA ASP A 108 -2.18 -14.27 1.86
C ASP A 108 -0.72 -14.72 1.84
N THR A 109 -0.45 -15.92 1.31
CA THR A 109 0.90 -16.53 1.25
C THR A 109 1.85 -15.76 0.35
N VAL A 110 1.36 -15.27 -0.80
CA VAL A 110 2.19 -14.51 -1.75
C VAL A 110 2.12 -12.99 -1.52
N GLY A 111 1.33 -12.54 -0.55
CA GLY A 111 1.15 -11.13 -0.24
C GLY A 111 0.43 -10.35 -1.34
N ALA A 112 -0.53 -10.96 -2.03
CA ALA A 112 -1.26 -10.32 -3.13
C ALA A 112 -2.36 -9.37 -2.63
N ASP A 113 -2.26 -8.11 -3.05
CA ASP A 113 -3.23 -7.05 -2.84
C ASP A 113 -4.51 -7.27 -3.65
N GLU A 114 -4.40 -7.80 -4.87
CA GLU A 114 -5.53 -8.08 -5.76
C GLU A 114 -5.49 -9.50 -6.33
N VAL A 115 -6.64 -9.98 -6.79
CA VAL A 115 -6.74 -11.22 -7.56
C VAL A 115 -7.36 -10.93 -8.93
N VAL A 116 -6.68 -11.35 -10.00
CA VAL A 116 -7.22 -11.31 -11.37
C VAL A 116 -7.44 -12.74 -11.86
N ILE A 117 -8.64 -13.01 -12.34
CA ILE A 117 -9.10 -14.31 -12.82
C ILE A 117 -9.17 -14.28 -14.34
N TYR A 118 -8.49 -15.20 -15.00
CA TYR A 118 -8.56 -15.36 -16.45
C TYR A 118 -9.23 -16.68 -16.85
N ARG A 119 -10.30 -16.59 -17.63
CA ARG A 119 -10.92 -17.72 -18.35
C ARG A 119 -11.29 -17.31 -19.78
N PRO A 120 -11.63 -18.23 -20.70
CA PRO A 120 -12.25 -17.91 -21.99
C PRO A 120 -13.56 -17.14 -21.83
N TYR A 121 -13.98 -16.45 -22.89
CA TYR A 121 -15.30 -15.85 -22.98
C TYR A 121 -16.41 -16.90 -22.95
N ALA A 122 -17.38 -16.74 -22.04
CA ALA A 122 -18.45 -17.70 -21.77
C ALA A 122 -19.76 -17.39 -22.51
N ASN A 123 -19.74 -16.48 -23.50
CA ASN A 123 -20.94 -16.02 -24.22
C ASN A 123 -22.04 -15.44 -23.33
N ASP A 124 -21.67 -14.83 -22.19
CA ASP A 124 -22.57 -14.22 -21.22
C ASP A 124 -22.75 -12.70 -21.41
N GLY A 125 -22.19 -12.14 -22.49
CA GLY A 125 -22.25 -10.71 -22.79
C GLY A 125 -21.22 -9.86 -22.05
N LEU A 126 -20.35 -10.46 -21.21
CA LEU A 126 -19.39 -9.73 -20.37
C LEU A 126 -17.94 -10.12 -20.70
N CYS A 127 -17.14 -9.15 -21.12
CA CYS A 127 -15.68 -9.36 -21.26
C CYS A 127 -14.94 -9.37 -19.92
N GLY A 128 -15.60 -8.92 -18.86
CA GLY A 128 -15.05 -8.86 -17.52
C GLY A 128 -16.13 -8.51 -16.50
N LEU A 129 -15.81 -8.73 -15.23
CA LEU A 129 -16.63 -8.32 -14.10
C LEU A 129 -15.74 -8.16 -12.87
N ALA A 130 -15.89 -7.06 -12.16
CA ALA A 130 -15.22 -6.81 -10.89
C ALA A 130 -16.14 -6.10 -9.90
N TYR A 131 -15.73 -6.06 -8.64
CA TYR A 131 -16.48 -5.34 -7.62
C TYR A 131 -16.18 -3.85 -7.68
N TYR A 132 -17.22 -3.02 -7.61
CA TYR A 132 -17.07 -1.59 -7.35
C TYR A 132 -16.62 -1.35 -5.90
N ASN A 133 -15.31 -1.35 -5.68
CA ASN A 133 -14.73 -1.52 -4.35
C ASN A 133 -14.28 -0.18 -3.73
N PRO A 134 -14.89 0.29 -2.63
CA PRO A 134 -14.50 1.55 -1.98
C PRO A 134 -13.23 1.45 -1.09
N GLY A 135 -12.46 0.36 -1.18
CA GLY A 135 -11.22 0.16 -0.41
C GLY A 135 -11.26 -0.99 0.58
N TYR A 136 -12.05 -2.03 0.32
CA TYR A 136 -12.12 -3.25 1.13
C TYR A 136 -11.40 -4.41 0.45
N GLN A 137 -10.42 -5.00 1.14
CA GLN A 137 -9.63 -6.14 0.67
C GLN A 137 -10.46 -7.34 0.17
N ALA A 138 -11.64 -7.56 0.77
CA ALA A 138 -12.52 -8.68 0.45
C ALA A 138 -13.12 -8.59 -0.97
N TYR A 139 -13.13 -7.39 -1.56
CA TYR A 139 -13.70 -7.13 -2.88
C TYR A 139 -12.63 -6.82 -3.94
N ALA A 140 -11.34 -7.04 -3.65
CA ALA A 140 -10.27 -6.79 -4.61
C ALA A 140 -10.06 -7.98 -5.56
N TYR A 141 -11.10 -8.31 -6.33
CA TYR A 141 -11.17 -9.43 -7.25
C TYR A 141 -11.75 -8.96 -8.59
N ALA A 142 -11.12 -9.35 -9.69
CA ALA A 142 -11.57 -9.06 -11.04
C ALA A 142 -11.54 -10.32 -11.90
N HIS A 143 -12.64 -10.60 -12.59
CA HIS A 143 -12.71 -11.59 -13.64
C HIS A 143 -12.55 -10.93 -15.01
N VAL A 144 -11.73 -11.52 -15.88
CA VAL A 144 -11.50 -11.05 -17.25
C VAL A 144 -11.52 -12.25 -18.20
N SER A 145 -12.29 -12.13 -19.28
CA SER A 145 -12.20 -13.07 -20.41
C SER A 145 -10.91 -12.79 -21.19
N ILE A 146 -9.99 -13.76 -21.20
CA ILE A 146 -8.60 -13.57 -21.64
C ILE A 146 -8.45 -13.26 -23.14
N ASP A 147 -9.47 -13.65 -23.91
CA ASP A 147 -9.63 -13.44 -25.35
C ASP A 147 -10.29 -12.09 -25.70
N CYS A 148 -10.73 -11.30 -24.71
CA CYS A 148 -11.18 -9.93 -24.93
C CYS A 148 -10.02 -8.94 -25.14
N ALA A 149 -10.37 -7.68 -25.44
CA ALA A 149 -9.41 -6.61 -25.72
C ALA A 149 -8.48 -6.34 -24.53
N GLY A 150 -7.23 -5.95 -24.80
CA GLY A 150 -6.17 -5.81 -23.78
C GLY A 150 -6.44 -4.76 -22.70
N TYR A 151 -7.31 -3.78 -22.94
CA TYR A 151 -7.68 -2.77 -21.94
C TYR A 151 -8.61 -3.31 -20.85
N VAL A 152 -9.25 -4.47 -21.05
CA VAL A 152 -10.28 -4.98 -20.13
C VAL A 152 -9.71 -5.26 -18.74
N THR A 153 -8.47 -5.74 -18.63
CA THR A 153 -7.82 -5.89 -17.30
C THR A 153 -7.74 -4.55 -16.56
N ALA A 154 -7.38 -3.45 -17.25
CA ALA A 154 -7.38 -2.12 -16.66
C ALA A 154 -8.80 -1.64 -16.29
N HIS A 155 -9.81 -1.99 -17.09
CA HIS A 155 -11.21 -1.67 -16.80
C HIS A 155 -11.68 -2.34 -15.51
N GLU A 156 -11.51 -3.66 -15.39
CA GLU A 156 -12.00 -4.42 -14.25
C GLU A 156 -11.23 -4.09 -12.96
N VAL A 157 -9.90 -3.94 -13.04
CA VAL A 157 -9.11 -3.45 -11.91
C VAL A 157 -9.47 -2.01 -11.55
N GLY A 158 -9.89 -1.20 -12.54
CA GLY A 158 -10.48 0.12 -12.30
C GLY A 158 -11.70 0.08 -11.39
N HIS A 159 -12.60 -0.90 -11.54
CA HIS A 159 -13.72 -1.10 -10.62
C HIS A 159 -13.24 -1.42 -9.19
N ASN A 160 -12.19 -2.25 -9.03
CA ASN A 160 -11.57 -2.48 -7.73
C ASN A 160 -10.99 -1.20 -7.10
N MET A 161 -10.66 -0.19 -7.92
CA MET A 161 -10.24 1.15 -7.53
C MET A 161 -11.39 2.15 -7.41
N HIS A 162 -12.62 1.67 -7.23
CA HIS A 162 -13.81 2.50 -7.07
C HIS A 162 -14.09 3.42 -8.27
N LEU A 163 -13.83 2.93 -9.48
CA LEU A 163 -14.24 3.60 -10.70
C LEU A 163 -15.58 3.06 -11.19
N ALA A 164 -16.46 3.95 -11.59
CA ALA A 164 -17.70 3.62 -12.28
C ALA A 164 -17.56 3.81 -13.78
N HIS A 165 -18.59 3.44 -14.54
CA HIS A 165 -18.64 3.73 -15.96
C HIS A 165 -18.87 5.23 -16.23
N SER A 166 -19.18 5.60 -17.47
CA SER A 166 -19.37 7.01 -17.83
C SER A 166 -20.61 7.64 -17.21
N ALA A 167 -20.76 8.97 -17.31
CA ALA A 167 -21.96 9.67 -16.86
C ALA A 167 -23.25 9.22 -17.57
N LYS A 168 -23.17 8.73 -18.82
CA LYS A 168 -24.33 8.16 -19.53
C LYS A 168 -24.75 6.80 -19.00
N GLN A 169 -23.83 6.08 -18.38
CA GLN A 169 -24.03 4.72 -17.87
C GLN A 169 -24.38 4.75 -16.38
N ASP A 170 -23.59 5.50 -15.60
CA ASP A 170 -23.71 5.64 -14.15
C ASP A 170 -23.79 7.13 -13.75
N PRO A 171 -24.94 7.80 -13.91
CA PRO A 171 -25.06 9.24 -13.66
C PRO A 171 -24.78 9.64 -12.19
N ASP A 172 -24.98 8.74 -11.23
CA ASP A 172 -24.87 9.03 -9.79
C ASP A 172 -23.50 8.74 -9.18
N ALA A 173 -22.53 8.20 -9.94
CA ALA A 173 -21.24 7.73 -9.41
C ALA A 173 -20.25 8.84 -8.97
N GLY A 174 -20.53 10.10 -9.28
CA GLY A 174 -19.61 11.22 -9.06
C GLY A 174 -18.35 11.14 -9.95
N TYR A 175 -17.36 11.99 -9.72
CA TYR A 175 -16.22 12.14 -10.65
C TYR A 175 -15.38 10.88 -10.95
N GLY A 176 -15.38 9.85 -10.08
CA GLY A 176 -14.53 8.66 -10.25
C GLY A 176 -15.08 7.71 -11.29
N ARG A 177 -15.10 8.11 -12.55
CA ARG A 177 -15.92 7.48 -13.59
C ARG A 177 -15.32 7.68 -14.98
N GLY A 178 -15.72 6.85 -15.95
CA GLY A 178 -15.29 6.99 -17.35
C GLY A 178 -15.76 8.27 -18.05
N HIS A 179 -15.18 8.56 -19.21
CA HIS A 179 -15.55 9.70 -20.05
C HIS A 179 -15.70 9.24 -21.51
N GLY A 180 -16.55 9.94 -22.27
CA GLY A 180 -16.67 9.74 -23.69
C GLY A 180 -17.29 10.94 -24.37
N ILE A 181 -16.90 11.15 -25.62
CA ILE A 181 -17.49 12.13 -26.52
C ILE A 181 -18.19 11.37 -27.65
N GLN A 182 -19.45 11.72 -27.88
CA GLN A 182 -20.29 11.08 -28.87
C GLN A 182 -19.63 11.10 -30.26
N ASP A 183 -19.62 9.95 -30.94
CA ASP A 183 -19.07 9.73 -32.28
C ASP A 183 -17.56 9.98 -32.40
N GLN A 184 -16.84 10.05 -31.27
CA GLN A 184 -15.40 10.28 -31.24
C GLN A 184 -14.68 9.19 -30.44
N PHE A 185 -14.75 9.25 -29.12
CA PHE A 185 -13.96 8.38 -28.25
C PHE A 185 -14.59 8.08 -26.91
N THR A 186 -14.03 7.09 -26.24
CA THR A 186 -14.30 6.72 -24.86
C THR A 186 -12.99 6.43 -24.12
N THR A 187 -12.90 6.77 -22.84
CA THR A 187 -11.81 6.34 -21.96
C THR A 187 -12.06 4.94 -21.43
N VAL A 188 -11.06 4.35 -20.76
CA VAL A 188 -11.05 2.92 -20.34
C VAL A 188 -12.35 2.49 -19.66
N MET A 189 -12.91 3.30 -18.76
CA MET A 189 -14.10 2.94 -17.98
C MET A 189 -15.43 3.16 -18.72
N ALA A 190 -15.46 3.84 -19.87
CA ALA A 190 -16.70 4.09 -20.62
C ALA A 190 -16.97 3.00 -21.67
N TYR A 191 -18.22 2.69 -21.97
CA TYR A 191 -18.55 1.75 -23.05
C TYR A 191 -18.58 2.45 -24.41
N ASP A 192 -17.86 1.86 -25.38
CA ASP A 192 -17.78 2.36 -26.75
C ASP A 192 -19.17 2.48 -27.38
N ALA A 193 -20.02 1.47 -27.15
CA ALA A 193 -21.41 1.44 -27.63
C ALA A 193 -22.28 2.58 -27.08
N SER A 194 -22.01 3.10 -25.88
CA SER A 194 -22.79 4.20 -25.28
C SER A 194 -22.50 5.56 -25.92
N TYR A 195 -21.39 5.66 -26.66
CA TYR A 195 -20.95 6.90 -27.31
C TYR A 195 -20.72 6.74 -28.80
N ASN A 196 -20.85 5.53 -29.37
CA ASN A 196 -20.39 5.25 -30.73
C ASN A 196 -18.95 5.74 -30.95
N GLY A 197 -18.08 5.55 -29.95
CA GLY A 197 -16.73 6.10 -29.90
C GLY A 197 -15.65 5.04 -29.98
N THR A 198 -14.44 5.44 -30.36
CA THR A 198 -13.26 4.55 -30.34
C THR A 198 -12.61 4.55 -28.96
N LYS A 199 -12.21 3.37 -28.47
CA LYS A 199 -11.51 3.26 -27.19
C LYS A 199 -10.15 3.95 -27.20
N ILE A 200 -9.94 4.86 -26.25
CA ILE A 200 -8.63 5.40 -25.89
C ILE A 200 -8.12 4.68 -24.64
N TYR A 201 -6.85 4.27 -24.69
CA TYR A 201 -6.15 3.52 -23.65
C TYR A 201 -5.64 4.47 -22.54
N LYS A 202 -6.55 5.30 -22.01
CA LYS A 202 -6.32 6.22 -20.90
C LYS A 202 -7.53 6.21 -19.97
N PHE A 203 -7.30 6.44 -18.68
CA PHE A 203 -8.35 6.79 -17.73
C PHE A 203 -8.77 8.26 -17.93
N SER A 204 -9.96 8.62 -17.46
CA SER A 204 -10.45 10.00 -17.57
C SER A 204 -9.69 10.95 -16.65
N ASP A 205 -9.33 12.11 -17.20
CA ASP A 205 -8.71 13.25 -16.53
C ASP A 205 -8.99 14.49 -17.40
N PRO A 206 -9.57 15.58 -16.85
CA PRO A 206 -9.83 16.81 -17.60
C PRO A 206 -8.58 17.52 -18.14
N HIS A 207 -7.38 17.13 -17.72
CA HIS A 207 -6.11 17.74 -18.11
C HIS A 207 -5.31 16.91 -19.13
N LEU A 208 -5.75 15.70 -19.46
CA LEU A 208 -5.13 14.86 -20.47
C LEU A 208 -5.76 15.08 -21.85
N ASP A 209 -4.95 14.91 -22.89
CA ASP A 209 -5.41 14.94 -24.29
C ASP A 209 -5.88 13.56 -24.78
N CYS A 210 -7.09 13.55 -25.32
CA CYS A 210 -7.77 12.42 -25.95
C CYS A 210 -8.24 12.84 -27.35
N ASN A 211 -7.32 12.79 -28.31
CA ASN A 211 -7.55 13.17 -29.71
C ASN A 211 -7.92 14.66 -29.91
N GLY A 212 -7.20 15.56 -29.23
CA GLY A 212 -7.43 17.01 -29.34
C GLY A 212 -8.54 17.54 -28.42
N GLU A 213 -9.21 16.65 -27.67
CA GLU A 213 -10.23 16.97 -26.68
C GLU A 213 -9.79 16.49 -25.29
N PRO A 214 -10.28 17.10 -24.19
CA PRO A 214 -9.99 16.62 -22.84
C PRO A 214 -10.46 15.17 -22.62
N CYS A 215 -9.65 14.37 -21.92
CA CYS A 215 -10.03 13.00 -21.54
C CYS A 215 -11.07 12.92 -20.42
N GLY A 216 -11.60 14.05 -19.94
CA GLY A 216 -12.46 14.11 -18.76
C GLY A 216 -13.14 15.46 -18.59
N ILE A 217 -13.90 15.56 -17.50
CA ILE A 217 -14.62 16.79 -17.13
C ILE A 217 -14.27 17.12 -15.68
N GLU A 218 -13.93 18.39 -15.45
CA GLU A 218 -13.54 18.94 -14.14
C GLU A 218 -14.51 18.59 -13.01
N VAL A 219 -13.95 18.25 -11.85
CA VAL A 219 -14.72 17.90 -10.65
C VAL A 219 -15.56 19.09 -10.19
N GLY A 220 -16.86 18.85 -10.01
CA GLY A 220 -17.87 19.83 -9.64
C GLY A 220 -18.61 20.45 -10.84
N LEU A 221 -18.34 20.02 -12.07
CA LEU A 221 -19.16 20.30 -13.24
C LEU A 221 -20.14 19.15 -13.52
N ASP A 222 -21.15 19.42 -14.33
CA ASP A 222 -22.07 18.40 -14.80
C ASP A 222 -21.32 17.33 -15.60
N ASN A 223 -21.65 16.06 -15.35
CA ASN A 223 -20.96 14.90 -15.94
C ASN A 223 -19.46 14.81 -15.61
N GLU A 224 -19.03 15.36 -14.47
CA GLU A 224 -17.65 15.23 -13.96
C GLU A 224 -17.08 13.82 -14.14
N ALA A 225 -15.85 13.74 -14.65
CA ALA A 225 -15.16 12.51 -14.98
C ALA A 225 -13.64 12.72 -14.86
N ASP A 226 -13.09 12.18 -13.77
CA ASP A 226 -11.70 12.30 -13.34
C ASP A 226 -11.33 11.00 -12.58
N ALA A 227 -11.21 9.90 -13.33
CA ALA A 227 -10.83 8.60 -12.81
C ALA A 227 -9.38 8.60 -12.28
N VAL A 228 -8.47 9.33 -12.92
CA VAL A 228 -7.07 9.46 -12.48
C VAL A 228 -7.00 9.91 -11.03
N LYS A 229 -7.70 10.99 -10.66
CA LYS A 229 -7.76 11.47 -9.28
C LYS A 229 -8.38 10.48 -8.30
N LYS A 230 -9.30 9.63 -8.74
CA LYS A 230 -9.86 8.56 -7.89
C LYS A 230 -8.83 7.45 -7.67
N ILE A 231 -8.12 7.04 -8.72
CA ILE A 231 -7.07 6.02 -8.65
C ILE A 231 -5.95 6.46 -7.73
N GLU A 232 -5.49 7.72 -7.79
CA GLU A 232 -4.46 8.24 -6.88
C GLU A 232 -4.83 8.13 -5.40
N ILE A 233 -6.13 8.10 -5.07
CA ILE A 233 -6.63 7.91 -3.71
C ILE A 233 -6.72 6.42 -3.36
N GLN A 234 -7.20 5.59 -4.30
CA GLN A 234 -7.54 4.18 -4.03
C GLN A 234 -6.36 3.23 -4.21
N ALA A 235 -5.51 3.42 -5.21
CA ALA A 235 -4.39 2.52 -5.48
C ALA A 235 -3.44 2.35 -4.28
N PRO A 236 -3.08 3.41 -3.51
CA PRO A 236 -2.28 3.24 -2.30
C PRO A 236 -3.01 2.49 -1.17
N ILE A 237 -4.35 2.51 -1.13
CA ILE A 237 -5.13 1.73 -0.15
C ILE A 237 -5.05 0.25 -0.52
N ILE A 238 -5.27 -0.06 -1.79
CA ILE A 238 -5.24 -1.42 -2.33
C ILE A 238 -3.85 -2.03 -2.18
N ALA A 239 -2.79 -1.31 -2.58
CA ALA A 239 -1.39 -1.72 -2.46
C ALA A 239 -0.89 -1.94 -1.01
N ASN A 240 -1.77 -1.74 -0.02
CA ASN A 240 -1.50 -2.02 1.39
C ASN A 240 -2.49 -3.03 1.98
N PHE A 241 -3.27 -3.74 1.16
CA PHE A 241 -4.11 -4.83 1.63
C PHE A 241 -3.28 -5.98 2.17
N ARG A 242 -2.11 -6.25 1.58
CA ARG A 242 -1.16 -7.24 2.10
C ARG A 242 0.24 -6.66 2.24
N ALA A 243 1.04 -7.33 3.07
CA ALA A 243 2.47 -7.05 3.12
C ALA A 243 3.12 -7.79 1.96
N SER A 244 3.81 -7.07 1.07
CA SER A 244 4.56 -7.67 -0.03
C SER A 244 5.54 -8.73 0.48
N VAL A 245 5.52 -9.91 -0.13
CA VAL A 245 6.47 -10.99 0.14
C VAL A 245 7.64 -10.85 -0.83
N ILE A 246 8.83 -10.58 -0.32
CA ILE A 246 10.06 -10.67 -1.12
C ILE A 246 10.47 -12.13 -1.17
N ILE A 247 10.13 -12.81 -2.27
CA ILE A 247 10.64 -14.15 -2.55
C ILE A 247 12.07 -13.99 -3.03
N ASN A 248 13.03 -14.22 -2.12
CA ASN A 248 14.43 -14.40 -2.48
C ASN A 248 14.59 -15.83 -3.01
N ASP A 249 14.54 -16.01 -4.33
CA ASP A 249 14.97 -17.26 -4.96
C ASP A 249 16.49 -17.40 -4.81
N LYS A 250 16.93 -18.06 -3.73
CA LYS A 250 18.18 -18.81 -3.68
C LYS A 250 17.98 -20.06 -2.83
N ASN A 251 17.77 -21.17 -3.54
CA ASN A 251 18.07 -22.52 -3.08
C ASN A 251 19.51 -22.55 -2.54
N ASP A 252 19.65 -22.98 -1.29
CA ASP A 252 20.90 -23.58 -0.82
C ASP A 252 20.54 -24.88 -0.09
N THR A 253 20.49 -25.92 -0.91
CA THR A 253 20.57 -27.32 -0.48
C THR A 253 22.04 -27.69 -0.41
N ASP A 254 22.52 -28.04 0.78
CA ASP A 254 23.57 -29.04 1.00
C ASP A 254 23.45 -29.47 2.47
N ASP A 255 22.83 -30.61 2.72
CA ASP A 255 23.40 -31.95 2.70
C ASP A 255 23.98 -32.33 4.07
N ASN A 256 23.54 -33.52 4.44
CA ASN A 256 23.68 -34.21 5.69
C ASN A 256 25.04 -34.92 5.71
N THR A 257 25.72 -34.93 6.84
CA THR A 257 26.31 -36.14 7.46
C THR A 257 27.44 -35.77 8.42
N ASN A 258 27.28 -36.13 9.70
CA ASN A 258 28.39 -36.74 10.41
C ASN A 258 27.90 -37.62 11.56
N LYS A 259 28.02 -38.93 11.34
CA LYS A 259 27.95 -40.00 12.34
C LYS A 259 29.40 -40.31 12.75
N PRO A 260 29.70 -40.55 14.04
CA PRO A 260 31.08 -40.69 14.52
C PRO A 260 31.65 -42.08 14.21
N ASP A 261 32.93 -42.12 13.87
CA ASP A 261 33.72 -43.35 13.77
C ASP A 261 34.69 -43.45 14.96
N ASN A 262 34.71 -44.62 15.59
CA ASN A 262 35.62 -45.01 16.66
C ASN A 262 37.00 -45.32 16.06
N ASN A 263 38.08 -44.90 16.73
CA ASN A 263 39.24 -45.79 16.80
C ASN A 263 40.09 -45.53 18.05
N GLN A 264 40.48 -46.64 18.67
CA GLN A 264 41.33 -46.79 19.84
C GLN A 264 42.75 -47.13 19.39
N THR A 265 43.76 -46.58 20.05
CA THR A 265 45.08 -47.22 20.23
C THR A 265 45.72 -46.71 21.52
N ASP A 266 46.16 -47.67 22.33
CA ASP A 266 46.81 -47.54 23.64
C ASP A 266 48.29 -47.12 23.52
N ASP A 267 48.85 -46.45 24.54
CA ASP A 267 50.09 -46.91 25.22
C ASP A 267 50.46 -46.06 26.46
N ASN A 268 50.94 -46.76 27.49
CA ASN A 268 51.17 -46.36 28.89
C ASN A 268 52.36 -45.40 29.13
N ASN A 269 52.32 -44.58 30.21
CA ASN A 269 53.19 -44.71 31.41
C ASN A 269 53.04 -43.57 32.45
N SER A 270 52.70 -43.96 33.69
CA SER A 270 53.05 -43.42 35.03
C SER A 270 53.22 -41.91 35.25
N ASN A 271 52.36 -41.33 36.09
CA ASN A 271 52.75 -40.94 37.46
C ASN A 271 51.52 -40.60 38.31
N ASP A 272 51.41 -41.32 39.43
CA ASP A 272 50.45 -41.13 40.50
C ASP A 272 50.72 -39.78 41.20
N ILE A 273 49.77 -38.85 41.14
CA ILE A 273 49.37 -37.83 42.13
C ILE A 273 48.14 -37.08 41.52
N ASN A 274 46.97 -37.34 42.09
CA ASN A 274 45.74 -36.51 41.99
C ASN A 274 44.83 -36.64 40.74
N ASP A 275 44.63 -37.84 40.18
CA ASP A 275 43.77 -38.02 38.99
C ASP A 275 42.25 -37.99 39.30
N GLY A 276 41.82 -38.64 40.40
CA GLY A 276 40.40 -38.70 40.78
C GLY A 276 39.76 -37.34 41.12
N THR A 277 40.55 -36.35 41.54
CA THR A 277 40.08 -34.99 41.85
C THR A 277 40.05 -34.10 40.60
N ASN A 278 40.97 -34.28 39.65
CA ASN A 278 41.00 -33.52 38.39
C ASN A 278 39.86 -33.91 37.45
N LEU A 279 39.59 -35.22 37.28
CA LEU A 279 38.47 -35.70 36.49
C LEU A 279 37.11 -35.27 37.08
N GLU A 280 36.95 -35.40 38.39
CA GLU A 280 35.72 -35.02 39.10
C GLU A 280 35.52 -33.49 39.07
N THR A 281 36.59 -32.70 39.15
CA THR A 281 36.53 -31.24 39.01
C THR A 281 36.14 -30.83 37.60
N ALA A 282 36.72 -31.47 36.57
CA ALA A 282 36.36 -31.21 35.16
C ALA A 282 34.91 -31.59 34.86
N LYS A 283 34.43 -32.72 35.41
CA LYS A 283 33.05 -33.15 35.32
C LYS A 283 32.10 -32.12 35.94
N LYS A 284 32.38 -31.68 37.17
CA LYS A 284 31.57 -30.65 37.86
C LYS A 284 31.53 -29.33 37.10
N ALA A 285 32.66 -28.89 36.54
CA ALA A 285 32.71 -27.68 35.72
C ALA A 285 31.87 -27.82 34.44
N TYR A 286 31.96 -28.96 33.75
CA TYR A 286 31.14 -29.26 32.57
C TYR A 286 29.64 -29.29 32.91
N GLU A 287 29.24 -30.01 33.96
CA GLU A 287 27.85 -30.10 34.42
C GLU A 287 27.29 -28.74 34.86
N ALA A 288 28.08 -27.93 35.57
CA ALA A 288 27.70 -26.56 35.93
C ALA A 288 27.47 -25.68 34.68
N GLN A 289 28.34 -25.80 33.66
CA GLN A 289 28.19 -25.02 32.43
C GLN A 289 26.96 -25.46 31.61
N ILE A 290 26.52 -26.72 31.69
CA ILE A 290 25.26 -27.16 31.07
C ILE A 290 24.08 -26.34 31.63
N LEU A 291 24.06 -26.12 32.95
CA LEU A 291 23.02 -25.32 33.60
C LEU A 291 23.03 -23.87 33.09
N VAL A 292 24.21 -23.24 33.01
CA VAL A 292 24.37 -21.88 32.45
C VAL A 292 23.83 -21.77 31.02
N VAL A 293 24.17 -22.75 30.16
CA VAL A 293 23.67 -22.77 28.78
C VAL A 293 22.16 -22.97 28.71
N ASN A 294 21.59 -23.79 29.60
CA ASN A 294 20.15 -24.01 29.65
C ASN A 294 19.39 -22.76 30.13
N GLU A 295 19.91 -22.05 31.13
CA GLU A 295 19.38 -20.77 31.59
C GLU A 295 19.44 -19.70 30.48
N ALA A 296 20.59 -19.55 29.81
CA ALA A 296 20.75 -18.63 28.69
C ALA A 296 19.84 -19.01 27.50
N ARG A 297 19.62 -20.30 27.24
CA ARG A 297 18.67 -20.75 26.21
C ARG A 297 17.24 -20.34 26.56
N ALA A 298 16.84 -20.51 27.82
CA ALA A 298 15.51 -20.13 28.29
C ALA A 298 15.27 -18.61 28.17
N GLU A 299 16.26 -17.79 28.55
CA GLU A 299 16.17 -16.33 28.41
C GLU A 299 16.14 -15.91 26.93
N LEU A 300 16.95 -16.53 26.07
CA LEU A 300 16.90 -16.27 24.62
C LEU A 300 15.53 -16.61 24.02
N GLN A 301 14.87 -17.66 24.52
CA GLN A 301 13.49 -18.00 24.14
C GLN A 301 12.51 -16.93 24.62
N GLN A 302 12.63 -16.45 25.86
CA GLN A 302 11.79 -15.34 26.35
C GLN A 302 11.98 -14.07 25.52
N LEU A 303 13.22 -13.73 25.12
CA LEU A 303 13.49 -12.60 24.24
C LEU A 303 12.89 -12.77 22.84
N ARG A 304 12.83 -13.99 22.30
CA ARG A 304 12.13 -14.28 21.04
C ARG A 304 10.64 -14.04 21.15
N GLU A 305 10.02 -14.51 22.23
CA GLU A 305 8.59 -14.26 22.47
C GLU A 305 8.32 -12.77 22.71
N ASN A 306 9.20 -12.08 23.45
CA ASN A 306 9.10 -10.63 23.63
C ASN A 306 9.10 -9.86 22.30
N VAL A 307 9.94 -10.25 21.33
CA VAL A 307 9.92 -9.62 19.99
C VAL A 307 8.57 -9.82 19.29
N LYS A 308 7.93 -10.98 19.43
CA LYS A 308 6.59 -11.23 18.87
C LYS A 308 5.54 -10.36 19.56
N THR A 309 5.56 -10.30 20.90
CA THR A 309 4.65 -9.47 21.69
C THR A 309 4.79 -7.99 21.33
N VAL A 310 6.01 -7.46 21.31
CA VAL A 310 6.28 -6.06 20.94
C VAL A 310 5.80 -5.77 19.52
N ARG A 311 6.00 -6.68 18.56
CA ARG A 311 5.51 -6.51 17.19
C ARG A 311 3.99 -6.37 17.15
N GLU A 312 3.27 -7.24 17.87
CA GLU A 312 1.81 -7.22 17.87
C GLU A 312 1.27 -5.98 18.60
N THR A 313 1.84 -5.65 19.78
CA THR A 313 1.47 -4.43 20.51
C THR A 313 1.73 -3.17 19.68
N ALA A 314 2.88 -3.07 19.02
CA ALA A 314 3.22 -1.91 18.19
C ALA A 314 2.31 -1.80 16.95
N LYS A 315 1.91 -2.94 16.36
CA LYS A 315 0.92 -2.99 15.27
C LYS A 315 -0.44 -2.48 15.75
N THR A 316 -0.97 -3.02 16.84
CA THR A 316 -2.26 -2.61 17.42
C THR A 316 -2.27 -1.14 17.81
N ASN A 317 -1.20 -0.66 18.44
CA ASN A 317 -1.04 0.74 18.80
C ASN A 317 -1.03 1.66 17.58
N TYR A 318 -0.27 1.31 16.54
CA TYR A 318 -0.27 2.05 15.28
C TYR A 318 -1.68 2.13 14.69
N GLN A 319 -2.35 0.99 14.52
CA GLN A 319 -3.70 0.91 13.92
C GLN A 319 -4.72 1.73 14.70
N THR A 320 -4.73 1.59 16.03
CA THR A 320 -5.70 2.27 16.91
C THR A 320 -5.49 3.78 16.87
N LYS A 321 -4.24 4.23 17.03
CA LYS A 321 -3.90 5.66 17.03
C LYS A 321 -4.10 6.29 15.64
N SER A 322 -3.70 5.61 14.56
CA SER A 322 -3.90 6.13 13.20
C SER A 322 -5.38 6.23 12.85
N GLN A 323 -6.20 5.26 13.25
CA GLN A 323 -7.64 5.30 13.05
C GLN A 323 -8.28 6.46 13.82
N ALA A 324 -7.89 6.67 15.09
CA ALA A 324 -8.38 7.79 15.89
C ALA A 324 -8.05 9.15 15.24
N LEU A 325 -6.83 9.29 14.68
CA LEU A 325 -6.41 10.50 13.96
C LEU A 325 -7.23 10.71 12.68
N LEU A 326 -7.49 9.66 11.91
CA LEU A 326 -8.29 9.73 10.68
C LEU A 326 -9.74 10.11 10.98
N THR A 327 -10.34 9.49 12.00
CA THR A 327 -11.68 9.84 12.48
C THR A 327 -11.74 11.31 12.89
N ALA A 328 -10.78 11.79 13.68
CA ALA A 328 -10.72 13.19 14.10
C ALA A 328 -10.60 14.16 12.91
N PHE A 329 -9.77 13.83 11.91
CA PHE A 329 -9.65 14.62 10.68
C PHE A 329 -10.96 14.67 9.90
N ASN A 330 -11.63 13.53 9.71
CA ASN A 330 -12.88 13.44 8.97
C ASN A 330 -14.01 14.22 9.67
N THR A 331 -14.13 14.10 11.00
CA THR A 331 -15.06 14.91 11.79
C THR A 331 -14.77 16.39 11.62
N SER A 332 -13.50 16.80 11.74
CA SER A 332 -13.10 18.19 11.57
C SER A 332 -13.42 18.75 10.17
N LYS A 333 -13.24 17.92 9.13
CA LYS A 333 -13.57 18.25 7.74
C LYS A 333 -15.08 18.39 7.53
N ALA A 334 -15.88 17.51 8.13
CA ALA A 334 -17.34 17.57 8.07
C ALA A 334 -17.86 18.85 8.75
N THR A 335 -17.41 19.15 9.97
CA THR A 335 -17.76 20.39 10.68
C THR A 335 -17.37 21.64 9.88
N ALA A 336 -16.17 21.65 9.29
CA ALA A 336 -15.73 22.78 8.46
C ALA A 336 -16.57 22.92 7.18
N LYS A 337 -17.04 21.81 6.60
CA LYS A 337 -17.92 21.82 5.42
C LYS A 337 -19.30 22.37 5.77
N GLU A 338 -19.85 21.96 6.91
CA GLU A 338 -21.13 22.47 7.41
C GLU A 338 -21.05 23.98 7.68
N ALA A 339 -19.98 24.46 8.33
CA ALA A 339 -19.74 25.88 8.52
C ALA A 339 -19.62 26.65 7.19
N LEU A 340 -18.94 26.08 6.18
CA LEU A 340 -18.89 26.66 4.84
C LEU A 340 -20.29 26.75 4.21
N THR A 341 -21.09 25.70 4.30
CA THR A 341 -22.46 25.68 3.76
C THR A 341 -23.29 26.81 4.37
N VAL A 342 -23.23 27.01 5.69
CA VAL A 342 -23.93 28.11 6.38
C VAL A 342 -23.54 29.48 5.81
N GLU A 343 -22.26 29.73 5.57
CA GLU A 343 -21.81 31.00 4.98
C GLU A 343 -22.26 31.15 3.52
N LEU A 344 -22.23 30.07 2.73
CA LEU A 344 -22.70 30.08 1.35
C LEU A 344 -24.22 30.31 1.25
N ASP A 345 -25.00 29.79 2.19
CA ASP A 345 -26.44 30.01 2.26
C ASP A 345 -26.77 31.45 2.61
N LYS A 346 -26.03 32.08 3.54
CA LYS A 346 -26.16 33.53 3.81
C LYS A 346 -25.91 34.37 2.55
N LEU A 347 -24.90 34.02 1.75
CA LEU A 347 -24.61 34.68 0.48
C LEU A 347 -25.72 34.47 -0.56
N ARG A 348 -26.31 33.27 -0.59
CA ARG A 348 -27.44 32.96 -1.46
C ARG A 348 -28.67 33.80 -1.10
N GLU A 349 -29.00 33.89 0.18
CA GLU A 349 -30.12 34.72 0.66
C GLU A 349 -29.91 36.20 0.32
N ARG A 350 -28.69 36.73 0.54
CA ARG A 350 -28.33 38.11 0.13
C ARG A 350 -28.55 38.33 -1.37
N TYR A 351 -28.17 37.37 -2.22
CA TYR A 351 -28.40 37.45 -3.66
C TYR A 351 -29.90 37.43 -4.03
N LEU A 352 -30.69 36.58 -3.38
CA LEU A 352 -32.13 36.48 -3.63
C LEU A 352 -32.85 37.78 -3.27
N THR A 353 -32.52 38.38 -2.12
CA THR A 353 -33.03 39.71 -1.73
C THR A 353 -32.66 40.77 -2.75
N ALA A 354 -31.38 40.85 -3.14
CA ALA A 354 -30.91 41.81 -4.15
C ALA A 354 -31.65 41.67 -5.49
N ARG A 355 -31.94 40.44 -5.90
CA ARG A 355 -32.69 40.14 -7.12
C ARG A 355 -34.15 40.59 -7.01
N ALA A 356 -34.77 40.39 -5.85
CA ALA A 356 -36.13 40.86 -5.57
C ALA A 356 -36.20 42.39 -5.60
N ASP A 357 -35.28 43.08 -4.95
CA ASP A 357 -35.17 44.54 -4.95
C ASP A 357 -34.99 45.09 -6.38
N ARG A 358 -34.14 44.45 -7.17
CA ARG A 358 -33.95 44.82 -8.58
C ARG A 358 -35.23 44.66 -9.39
N LYS A 359 -35.98 43.58 -9.18
CA LYS A 359 -37.28 43.32 -9.85
C LYS A 359 -38.33 44.36 -9.43
N ALA A 360 -38.33 44.76 -8.17
CA ALA A 360 -39.20 45.81 -7.62
C ALA A 360 -38.74 47.23 -7.99
N LYS A 361 -37.63 47.38 -8.71
CA LYS A 361 -36.99 48.67 -9.05
C LYS A 361 -36.59 49.50 -7.83
N VAL A 362 -36.36 48.86 -6.69
CA VAL A 362 -35.84 49.48 -5.46
C VAL A 362 -34.35 49.81 -5.62
N SER A 363 -33.60 49.01 -6.38
CA SER A 363 -32.18 49.23 -6.70
C SER A 363 -31.91 49.47 -8.18
N THR A 364 -30.89 50.29 -8.47
CA THR A 364 -30.36 50.50 -9.82
C THR A 364 -29.68 49.25 -10.37
N LYS A 365 -29.42 49.24 -11.68
CA LYS A 365 -28.72 48.12 -12.32
C LYS A 365 -27.28 48.04 -11.82
N GLU A 366 -26.66 49.20 -11.65
CA GLU A 366 -25.27 49.38 -11.21
C GLU A 366 -25.10 48.90 -9.76
N GLU A 367 -25.99 49.27 -8.84
CA GLU A 367 -25.98 48.80 -7.45
C GLU A 367 -26.16 47.27 -7.36
N PHE A 368 -27.09 46.70 -8.14
CA PHE A 368 -27.29 45.26 -8.20
C PHE A 368 -26.04 44.53 -8.72
N GLN A 369 -25.41 45.04 -9.78
CA GLN A 369 -24.19 44.46 -10.34
C GLN A 369 -23.01 44.53 -9.36
N ALA A 370 -22.85 45.65 -8.65
CA ALA A 370 -21.83 45.82 -7.63
C ALA A 370 -21.99 44.81 -6.48
N LEU A 371 -23.22 44.64 -5.97
CA LEU A 371 -23.50 43.67 -4.92
C LEU A 371 -23.27 42.22 -5.38
N VAL A 372 -23.68 41.88 -6.60
CA VAL A 372 -23.40 40.55 -7.18
C VAL A 372 -21.90 40.29 -7.30
N ALA A 373 -21.11 41.30 -7.68
CA ALA A 373 -19.65 41.19 -7.72
C ALA A 373 -19.06 40.96 -6.33
N GLN A 374 -19.53 41.68 -5.30
CA GLN A 374 -19.12 41.46 -3.90
C GLN A 374 -19.44 40.04 -3.43
N ILE A 375 -20.67 39.56 -3.65
CA ILE A 375 -21.10 38.20 -3.28
C ILE A 375 -20.22 37.14 -3.96
N ARG A 376 -19.85 37.34 -5.24
CA ARG A 376 -18.95 36.43 -5.96
C ARG A 376 -17.57 36.37 -5.30
N THR A 377 -17.01 37.52 -4.93
CA THR A 377 -15.70 37.61 -4.24
C THR A 377 -15.76 36.93 -2.88
N GLU A 378 -16.76 37.23 -2.06
CA GLU A 378 -16.94 36.61 -0.74
C GLU A 378 -17.07 35.08 -0.86
N ARG A 379 -17.85 34.60 -1.84
CA ARG A 379 -18.02 33.16 -2.12
C ARG A 379 -16.70 32.47 -2.44
N VAL A 380 -15.85 33.10 -3.25
CA VAL A 380 -14.51 32.58 -3.57
C VAL A 380 -13.66 32.55 -2.30
N ASN A 381 -13.64 33.63 -1.53
CA ASN A 381 -12.86 33.72 -0.30
C ASN A 381 -13.24 32.64 0.71
N HIS A 382 -14.53 32.42 0.98
CA HIS A 382 -14.97 31.35 1.89
C HIS A 382 -14.52 29.97 1.43
N ARG A 383 -14.60 29.68 0.13
CA ARG A 383 -14.15 28.41 -0.44
C ARG A 383 -12.63 28.25 -0.35
N THR A 384 -11.88 29.32 -0.58
CA THR A 384 -10.41 29.32 -0.45
C THR A 384 -9.98 29.05 0.98
N VAL A 385 -10.55 29.77 1.95
CA VAL A 385 -10.26 29.57 3.39
C VAL A 385 -10.58 28.15 3.83
N TYR A 386 -11.70 27.58 3.38
CA TYR A 386 -12.03 26.17 3.65
C TYR A 386 -10.95 25.23 3.08
N LYS A 387 -10.56 25.39 1.81
CA LYS A 387 -9.55 24.55 1.16
C LYS A 387 -8.20 24.61 1.89
N GLU A 388 -7.73 25.80 2.24
CA GLU A 388 -6.47 26.01 2.94
C GLU A 388 -6.47 25.39 4.34
N ASN A 389 -7.58 25.55 5.08
CA ASN A 389 -7.73 24.94 6.41
C ASN A 389 -7.67 23.40 6.34
N ILE A 390 -8.40 22.79 5.40
CA ILE A 390 -8.39 21.33 5.21
C ILE A 390 -7.02 20.84 4.76
N ALA A 391 -6.33 21.58 3.88
CA ALA A 391 -4.97 21.24 3.45
C ALA A 391 -3.99 21.25 4.64
N SER A 392 -3.99 22.31 5.45
CA SER A 392 -3.14 22.41 6.65
C SER A 392 -3.39 21.26 7.66
N LYS A 393 -4.66 20.93 7.91
CA LYS A 393 -5.02 19.79 8.76
C LYS A 393 -4.58 18.45 8.19
N ARG A 394 -4.61 18.28 6.86
CA ARG A 394 -4.14 17.07 6.19
C ARG A 394 -2.62 16.91 6.36
N GLU A 395 -1.85 17.97 6.22
CA GLU A 395 -0.40 17.91 6.46
C GLU A 395 -0.08 17.58 7.92
N THR A 396 -0.84 18.14 8.86
CA THR A 396 -0.72 17.77 10.28
C THR A 396 -1.03 16.29 10.51
N LEU A 397 -2.08 15.75 9.87
CA LEU A 397 -2.43 14.33 9.94
C LEU A 397 -1.30 13.44 9.40
N LYS A 398 -0.76 13.78 8.22
CA LYS A 398 0.36 13.05 7.60
C LYS A 398 1.57 13.00 8.54
N ALA A 399 1.96 14.14 9.12
CA ALA A 399 3.07 14.22 10.05
C ALA A 399 2.87 13.30 11.27
N LYS A 400 1.67 13.32 11.87
CA LYS A 400 1.36 12.45 13.02
C LYS A 400 1.36 10.97 12.66
N ILE A 401 0.80 10.58 11.50
CA ILE A 401 0.84 9.18 11.04
C ILE A 401 2.29 8.74 10.81
N GLN A 402 3.14 9.61 10.26
CA GLN A 402 4.55 9.30 10.06
C GLN A 402 5.26 9.07 11.40
N THR A 403 5.02 9.91 12.42
CA THR A 403 5.55 9.69 13.77
C THR A 403 5.16 8.33 14.32
N LEU A 404 3.90 7.91 14.16
CA LEU A 404 3.43 6.59 14.60
C LEU A 404 4.11 5.42 13.86
N LYS A 405 4.43 5.59 12.57
CA LYS A 405 5.20 4.60 11.80
C LYS A 405 6.61 4.44 12.36
N GLU A 406 7.28 5.55 12.65
CA GLU A 406 8.63 5.53 13.24
C GLU A 406 8.63 4.97 14.65
N GLU A 407 7.66 5.33 15.51
CA GLU A 407 7.48 4.73 16.84
C GLU A 407 7.38 3.20 16.76
N ARG A 408 6.52 2.69 15.87
CA ARG A 408 6.35 1.24 15.66
C ARG A 408 7.65 0.57 15.21
N LYS A 409 8.35 1.17 14.25
CA LYS A 409 9.61 0.64 13.71
C LYS A 409 10.68 0.58 14.81
N THR A 410 10.87 1.67 15.54
CA THR A 410 11.86 1.80 16.61
C THR A 410 11.64 0.74 17.70
N SER A 411 10.41 0.58 18.20
CA SER A 411 10.13 -0.43 19.24
C SER A 411 10.46 -1.87 18.80
N ILE A 412 10.20 -2.21 17.53
CA ILE A 412 10.51 -3.54 16.99
C ILE A 412 12.02 -3.73 16.86
N GLU A 413 12.76 -2.73 16.37
CA GLU A 413 14.21 -2.81 16.19
C GLU A 413 14.97 -2.84 17.52
N GLU A 414 14.51 -2.10 18.54
CA GLU A 414 15.06 -2.19 19.89
C GLU A 414 14.93 -3.61 20.46
N ALA A 415 13.75 -4.24 20.33
CA ALA A 415 13.51 -5.59 20.80
C ALA A 415 14.36 -6.63 20.03
N LYS A 416 14.48 -6.48 18.71
CA LYS A 416 15.35 -7.34 17.89
C LYS A 416 16.82 -7.20 18.28
N THR A 417 17.28 -5.97 18.47
CA THR A 417 18.67 -5.65 18.84
C THR A 417 19.01 -6.29 20.18
N LYS A 418 18.14 -6.12 21.18
CA LYS A 418 18.31 -6.76 22.50
C LYS A 418 18.45 -8.28 22.40
N ARG A 419 17.59 -8.93 21.59
CA ARG A 419 17.66 -10.37 21.35
C ARG A 419 18.95 -10.78 20.63
N THR A 420 19.36 -10.02 19.61
CA THR A 420 20.58 -10.30 18.84
C THR A 420 21.82 -10.20 19.73
N ASN A 421 21.96 -9.11 20.47
CA ASN A 421 23.08 -8.90 21.40
C ASN A 421 23.12 -10.01 22.47
N PHE A 422 21.97 -10.38 23.04
CA PHE A 422 21.93 -11.49 24.01
C PHE A 422 22.35 -12.83 23.38
N LYS A 423 21.93 -13.10 22.14
CA LYS A 423 22.33 -14.31 21.41
C LYS A 423 23.85 -14.35 21.21
N THR A 424 24.45 -13.25 20.77
CA THR A 424 25.88 -13.19 20.44
C THR A 424 26.75 -13.15 21.68
N ASP A 425 26.40 -12.30 22.64
CA ASP A 425 27.31 -11.91 23.72
C ASP A 425 27.17 -12.84 24.94
N VAL A 426 26.04 -13.53 25.07
CA VAL A 426 25.75 -14.42 26.21
C VAL A 426 25.60 -15.87 25.74
N TYR A 427 24.59 -16.15 24.92
CA TYR A 427 24.24 -17.53 24.59
C TYR A 427 25.34 -18.27 23.81
N LEU A 428 25.87 -17.67 22.73
CA LEU A 428 26.89 -18.31 21.91
C LEU A 428 28.22 -18.45 22.65
N VAL A 429 28.58 -17.49 23.51
CA VAL A 429 29.77 -17.56 24.38
C VAL A 429 29.64 -18.73 25.35
N ALA A 430 28.53 -18.84 26.07
CA ALA A 430 28.30 -19.95 27.00
C ALA A 430 28.33 -21.33 26.32
N VAL A 431 27.80 -21.43 25.09
CA VAL A 431 27.86 -22.65 24.28
C VAL A 431 29.29 -22.99 23.85
N GLN A 432 30.11 -22.00 23.52
CA GLN A 432 31.52 -22.20 23.16
C GLN A 432 32.33 -22.70 24.36
N GLU A 433 32.13 -22.12 25.55
CA GLU A 433 32.74 -22.58 26.80
C GLU A 433 32.32 -24.01 27.15
N LEU A 434 31.04 -24.34 26.98
CA LEU A 434 30.53 -25.69 27.19
C LEU A 434 31.23 -26.71 26.28
N LYS A 435 31.45 -26.36 25.00
CA LYS A 435 32.19 -27.22 24.06
C LYS A 435 33.64 -27.43 24.52
N ALA A 436 34.30 -26.39 25.00
CA ALA A 436 35.67 -26.48 25.52
C ALA A 436 35.75 -27.37 26.77
N LEU A 437 34.84 -27.19 27.73
CA LEU A 437 34.76 -28.01 28.94
C LEU A 437 34.39 -29.47 28.64
N LYS A 438 33.48 -29.71 27.69
CA LYS A 438 33.16 -31.07 27.23
C LYS A 438 34.39 -31.77 26.70
N LYS A 439 35.18 -31.08 25.87
CA LYS A 439 36.42 -31.61 25.31
C LYS A 439 37.41 -31.95 26.43
N ALA A 440 37.68 -31.01 27.34
CA ALA A 440 38.60 -31.23 28.45
C ALA A 440 38.18 -32.41 29.35
N TYR A 441 36.89 -32.52 29.70
CA TYR A 441 36.37 -33.66 30.45
C TYR A 441 36.53 -34.99 29.68
N THR A 442 36.24 -34.99 28.38
CA THR A 442 36.37 -36.20 27.54
C THR A 442 37.82 -36.65 27.41
N ASP A 443 38.74 -35.70 27.23
CA ASP A 443 40.18 -35.98 27.15
C ASP A 443 40.70 -36.61 28.45
N LEU A 444 40.31 -36.07 29.62
CA LEU A 444 40.64 -36.65 30.93
C LEU A 444 40.01 -38.03 31.16
N LEU A 445 38.74 -38.21 30.77
CA LEU A 445 38.03 -39.49 30.90
C LEU A 445 38.68 -40.59 30.07
N ASN A 446 39.25 -40.24 28.91
CA ASN A 446 39.99 -41.18 28.07
C ASN A 446 41.37 -41.49 28.63
N ALA A 447 42.03 -40.52 29.27
CA ALA A 447 43.33 -40.72 29.92
C ALA A 447 43.26 -41.55 31.21
N SER A 448 42.09 -41.62 31.86
CA SER A 448 41.85 -42.40 33.09
C SER A 448 41.47 -43.88 32.85
N LYS A 449 41.33 -44.30 31.59
CA LYS A 449 41.05 -45.67 31.17
C LYS A 449 42.33 -46.34 30.73
#